data_AF-A0ABD3H9P6-F1
#
_entry.id   AF-A0ABD3H9P6-F1
#
_cell.length_a   1.000
_cell.length_b   1.000
_cell.length_c   1.000
_cell.angle_alpha   90.00
_cell.angle_beta   90.00
_cell.angle_gamma   90.00
#
_symmetry.space_group_name_H-M   'P 1'
#
loop_
_entity.id
_entity.type
_entity.pdbx_description
1 polymer ?
#
loop_
_entity_poly.entity_id
_entity_poly.type
_entity_poly.pdbx_seq_one_letter_code
_entity_poly.pdbx_strand_id
1 'polypeptide(L)'
;MEAGLLCPCHSSSQLVSHGFQFSGQSRASCEPSSSSSGFSQPWGRMRSRRLNSHVPSLVDVRCQGEWSHFKLPNQSKQPEQAKKPESGGVKGLPGFNFSSQDFRRNQTSPPALGEFKPPPCSWVPDLKETEEERNQKEVKKGDLLQKLARGPGSWQEKAKYIKEIQQLGVTSEELYELTFVSVTKQMALVVAVQVYETIAESDASSETLEWFDEETVEILYALRTLSARQRKTAAEFVAKNTLNSEEAQELARAIKDHERRPRDREGFTTAAGDCLAFMCYRAAVESNDSELRSAFVERGLRVAETDSARQRFQKVR
;
A
#
# COMPACT_ATOMS: atom_id res chain seq x y z
N MET A 1 21.94 55.81 44.99
CA MET A 1 20.76 56.69 44.83
C MET A 1 19.63 55.74 44.43
N GLU A 2 19.06 55.11 45.46
CA GLU A 2 17.68 55.36 45.96
C GLU A 2 16.65 54.71 45.02
N ALA A 3 16.05 53.59 45.46
CA ALA A 3 14.71 53.53 46.11
C ALA A 3 13.60 53.76 45.07
N GLY A 4 12.55 52.94 44.90
CA GLY A 4 11.89 51.97 45.76
C GLY A 4 10.38 52.15 45.57
N LEU A 5 9.62 51.06 45.80
CA LEU A 5 8.19 51.02 46.19
C LEU A 5 7.15 51.27 45.08
N LEU A 6 6.37 50.27 44.63
CA LEU A 6 5.20 49.64 45.29
C LEU A 6 4.26 50.65 45.96
N CYS A 7 3.01 50.74 45.49
CA CYS A 7 1.85 50.86 46.38
C CYS A 7 0.49 50.51 45.71
N PRO A 8 -0.53 50.14 46.51
CA PRO A 8 -1.77 49.45 46.13
C PRO A 8 -3.07 50.25 46.43
N CYS A 9 -4.24 49.73 46.02
CA CYS A 9 -5.57 50.07 46.57
C CYS A 9 -6.47 48.80 46.45
N HIS A 10 -6.86 48.08 47.52
CA HIS A 10 -7.89 48.32 48.57
C HIS A 10 -9.34 48.49 48.06
N SER A 11 -10.21 47.52 48.44
CA SER A 11 -11.48 47.68 49.19
C SER A 11 -12.27 46.34 49.17
N SER A 12 -12.27 45.52 50.23
CA SER A 12 -13.20 45.52 51.40
C SER A 12 -14.67 45.24 51.04
N SER A 13 -15.19 44.06 51.44
CA SER A 13 -16.18 43.86 52.55
C SER A 13 -17.64 43.89 52.03
N GLN A 14 -18.64 43.08 52.39
CA GLN A 14 -19.03 42.23 53.54
C GLN A 14 -20.15 41.27 53.04
N LEU A 15 -20.19 39.98 53.44
CA LEU A 15 -21.04 39.41 54.51
C LEU A 15 -22.54 39.74 54.47
N VAL A 16 -23.40 38.74 54.21
CA VAL A 16 -24.58 38.41 55.05
C VAL A 16 -24.85 36.91 55.00
N SER A 17 -24.86 36.30 56.18
CA SER A 17 -25.25 34.91 56.50
C SER A 17 -26.75 34.83 56.81
N HIS A 18 -27.36 33.66 56.58
CA HIS A 18 -28.45 33.00 57.35
C HIS A 18 -28.88 31.82 56.45
N GLY A 19 -28.80 30.53 56.79
CA GLY A 19 -28.94 29.87 58.07
C GLY A 19 -30.20 29.00 58.00
N PHE A 20 -30.07 27.68 57.82
CA PHE A 20 -31.06 26.71 58.32
C PHE A 20 -30.43 25.32 58.49
N GLN A 21 -30.68 24.76 59.66
CA GLN A 21 -29.99 23.64 60.31
C GLN A 21 -30.89 22.39 60.40
N PHE A 22 -30.22 21.23 60.43
CA PHE A 22 -30.53 19.98 61.18
C PHE A 22 -31.81 19.21 60.78
N SER A 23 -31.91 17.88 60.80
CA SER A 23 -31.21 16.74 61.45
C SER A 23 -31.84 15.45 60.85
N GLY A 24 -31.29 14.24 60.86
CA GLY A 24 -30.15 13.61 61.53
C GLY A 24 -30.18 12.09 61.30
N GLN A 25 -29.00 11.45 61.39
CA GLN A 25 -28.67 10.17 62.05
C GLN A 25 -29.38 8.85 61.59
N SER A 26 -28.74 7.68 61.52
CA SER A 26 -27.57 7.17 62.27
C SER A 26 -26.96 5.89 61.65
N ARG A 27 -25.64 5.73 61.86
CA ARG A 27 -24.78 4.54 62.21
C ARG A 27 -25.27 3.10 61.90
N ALA A 28 -24.42 2.11 61.59
CA ALA A 28 -23.11 1.68 62.15
C ALA A 28 -22.42 0.71 61.14
N SER A 29 -21.10 0.79 60.86
CA SER A 29 -19.93 0.16 61.52
C SER A 29 -19.90 -1.38 61.57
N CYS A 30 -19.00 -2.00 60.80
CA CYS A 30 -17.79 -2.75 61.24
C CYS A 30 -17.37 -3.88 60.27
N GLU A 31 -16.09 -3.81 59.89
CA GLU A 31 -15.17 -4.83 59.33
C GLU A 31 -15.01 -6.08 60.25
N PRO A 32 -14.34 -7.22 59.86
CA PRO A 32 -13.07 -7.23 59.10
C PRO A 32 -12.70 -8.42 58.18
N SER A 33 -11.70 -8.12 57.32
CA SER A 33 -10.57 -8.92 56.81
C SER A 33 -10.69 -10.42 56.49
N SER A 34 -10.35 -10.82 55.26
CA SER A 34 -9.15 -11.64 54.99
C SER A 34 -8.85 -11.80 53.49
N SER A 35 -7.55 -11.89 53.24
CA SER A 35 -6.79 -12.09 52.00
C SER A 35 -7.25 -13.22 51.07
N SER A 36 -7.20 -12.97 49.76
CA SER A 36 -6.44 -13.85 48.85
C SER A 36 -6.13 -13.16 47.51
N SER A 37 -4.94 -13.47 47.03
CA SER A 37 -4.27 -13.08 45.79
C SER A 37 -5.04 -13.45 44.53
N GLY A 38 -5.09 -12.56 43.55
CA GLY A 38 -5.60 -12.84 42.21
C GLY A 38 -5.10 -11.82 41.20
N PHE A 39 -4.02 -12.17 40.51
CA PHE A 39 -3.51 -11.56 39.28
C PHE A 39 -4.65 -11.24 38.30
N SER A 40 -4.80 -9.99 37.84
CA SER A 40 -5.59 -9.71 36.65
C SER A 40 -5.09 -8.44 35.95
N GLN A 41 -4.39 -8.66 34.83
CA GLN A 41 -4.04 -7.63 33.87
C GLN A 41 -5.30 -7.08 33.18
N PRO A 42 -5.33 -5.81 32.73
CA PRO A 42 -6.38 -5.34 31.85
C PRO A 42 -5.88 -5.04 30.43
N TRP A 43 -6.81 -5.12 29.48
CA TRP A 43 -6.76 -4.67 28.07
C TRP A 43 -6.24 -5.65 27.01
N GLY A 44 -6.96 -6.77 26.84
CA GLY A 44 -7.02 -7.48 25.57
C GLY A 44 -8.08 -6.87 24.64
N ARG A 45 -7.66 -6.20 23.57
CA ARG A 45 -8.53 -5.75 22.48
C ARG A 45 -9.02 -6.97 21.72
N MET A 46 -10.14 -7.56 22.13
CA MET A 46 -10.79 -8.66 21.41
C MET A 46 -11.30 -8.17 20.06
N ARG A 47 -10.51 -8.35 18.99
CA ARG A 47 -11.02 -8.30 17.62
C ARG A 47 -11.87 -9.56 17.40
N SER A 48 -13.17 -9.34 17.20
CA SER A 48 -14.16 -10.38 16.98
C SER A 48 -13.78 -11.25 15.78
N ARG A 49 -13.49 -12.53 16.01
CA ARG A 49 -13.37 -13.53 14.94
C ARG A 49 -14.72 -13.61 14.23
N ARG A 50 -14.82 -13.08 13.00
CA ARG A 50 -15.93 -13.44 12.11
C ARG A 50 -15.71 -14.87 11.64
N LEU A 51 -16.73 -15.70 11.85
CA LEU A 51 -16.92 -16.95 11.12
C LEU A 51 -17.10 -16.59 9.65
N ASN A 52 -16.10 -16.94 8.84
CA ASN A 52 -16.07 -16.64 7.42
C ASN A 52 -16.94 -17.68 6.68
N SER A 53 -18.15 -17.31 6.28
CA SER A 53 -18.80 -17.95 5.14
C SER A 53 -17.90 -17.66 3.93
N HIS A 54 -17.27 -18.68 3.36
CA HIS A 54 -16.30 -18.54 2.27
C HIS A 54 -17.01 -18.03 1.00
N VAL A 55 -17.11 -16.72 0.86
CA VAL A 55 -17.50 -16.07 -0.39
C VAL A 55 -16.25 -16.03 -1.24
N PRO A 56 -16.25 -16.66 -2.43
CA PRO A 56 -15.01 -16.84 -3.18
C PRO A 56 -14.44 -15.48 -3.56
N SER A 57 -13.16 -15.27 -3.25
CA SER A 57 -12.44 -14.13 -3.80
C SER A 57 -12.38 -14.28 -5.32
N LEU A 58 -12.22 -13.19 -6.08
CA LEU A 58 -12.02 -13.30 -7.52
C LEU A 58 -10.75 -14.13 -7.86
N VAL A 59 -9.83 -14.22 -6.89
CA VAL A 59 -8.62 -15.04 -6.95
C VAL A 59 -8.96 -16.53 -6.83
N ASP A 60 -9.91 -16.91 -5.98
CA ASP A 60 -10.33 -18.31 -5.78
C ASP A 60 -11.06 -18.89 -7.00
N VAL A 61 -11.91 -18.10 -7.66
CA VAL A 61 -12.70 -18.59 -8.81
C VAL A 61 -11.82 -18.78 -10.06
N ARG A 62 -10.77 -17.98 -10.22
CA ARG A 62 -9.91 -18.06 -11.43
C ARG A 62 -8.95 -19.26 -11.40
N CYS A 63 -8.73 -19.87 -10.24
CA CYS A 63 -7.85 -21.02 -10.06
C CYS A 63 -8.55 -22.39 -10.26
N GLN A 64 -9.87 -22.43 -10.43
CA GLN A 64 -10.60 -23.69 -10.65
C GLN A 64 -10.84 -24.03 -12.14
N GLY A 65 -10.37 -23.19 -13.07
CA GLY A 65 -10.33 -23.53 -14.49
C GLY A 65 -9.13 -24.43 -14.79
N GLU A 66 -9.39 -25.67 -15.18
CA GLU A 66 -8.41 -26.70 -15.57
C GLU A 66 -7.26 -26.15 -16.44
N TRP A 67 -6.05 -26.11 -15.89
CA TRP A 67 -4.80 -26.02 -16.66
C TRP A 67 -4.31 -27.43 -17.00
N SER A 68 -5.17 -28.24 -17.59
CA SER A 68 -4.87 -29.62 -17.97
C SER A 68 -4.76 -29.77 -19.49
N HIS A 69 -4.02 -28.91 -20.19
CA HIS A 69 -3.48 -29.19 -21.53
C HIS A 69 -2.62 -28.03 -22.07
N PHE A 70 -1.42 -27.84 -21.53
CA PHE A 70 -0.37 -27.09 -22.24
C PHE A 70 0.85 -28.01 -22.44
N LYS A 71 0.81 -28.82 -23.50
CA LYS A 71 1.97 -29.58 -23.95
C LYS A 71 2.99 -28.61 -24.54
N LEU A 72 4.12 -28.45 -23.87
CA LEU A 72 5.31 -27.82 -24.42
C LEU A 72 5.74 -28.58 -25.68
N PRO A 73 5.90 -27.94 -26.85
CA PRO A 73 6.52 -28.58 -28.00
C PRO A 73 8.00 -28.84 -27.71
N ASN A 74 8.33 -30.12 -27.82
CA ASN A 74 9.62 -30.75 -27.62
C ASN A 74 10.72 -30.08 -28.47
N GLN A 75 11.71 -29.46 -27.83
CA GLN A 75 12.91 -28.96 -28.49
C GLN A 75 13.93 -30.10 -28.63
N SER A 76 13.88 -30.79 -29.77
CA SER A 76 15.01 -31.61 -30.21
C SER A 76 14.97 -31.79 -31.74
N LYS A 77 15.54 -30.83 -32.48
CA LYS A 77 16.02 -31.07 -33.84
C LYS A 77 17.32 -30.30 -34.08
N GLN A 78 18.35 -31.08 -34.45
CA GLN A 78 19.68 -30.62 -34.85
C GLN A 78 19.63 -29.82 -36.17
N PRO A 79 20.65 -28.98 -36.46
CA PRO A 79 20.69 -28.17 -37.67
C PRO A 79 21.13 -29.01 -38.89
N GLU A 80 20.24 -29.14 -39.87
CA GLU A 80 20.54 -29.67 -41.20
C GLU A 80 20.99 -28.55 -42.13
N GLN A 81 22.12 -28.76 -42.81
CA GLN A 81 22.81 -27.80 -43.66
C GLN A 81 22.01 -27.48 -44.94
N ALA A 82 21.68 -26.20 -45.15
CA ALA A 82 21.04 -25.74 -46.37
C ALA A 82 22.06 -25.17 -47.37
N LYS A 83 22.09 -25.79 -48.56
CA LYS A 83 22.88 -25.46 -49.74
C LYS A 83 22.42 -24.16 -50.41
N LYS A 84 23.40 -23.42 -50.93
CA LYS A 84 23.27 -22.33 -51.89
C LYS A 84 22.73 -22.86 -53.24
N PRO A 85 21.92 -22.08 -53.97
CA PRO A 85 22.29 -21.85 -55.37
C PRO A 85 22.08 -20.41 -55.86
N GLU A 86 22.68 -20.16 -57.01
CA GLU A 86 22.96 -18.89 -57.65
C GLU A 86 21.89 -18.45 -58.68
N SER A 87 21.87 -17.14 -58.93
CA SER A 87 21.61 -16.41 -60.20
C SER A 87 20.38 -16.73 -61.06
N GLY A 88 19.60 -15.68 -61.39
CA GLY A 88 18.93 -15.60 -62.69
C GLY A 88 17.72 -14.65 -62.77
N GLY A 89 17.90 -13.50 -63.43
CA GLY A 89 17.04 -13.08 -64.55
C GLY A 89 15.63 -12.50 -64.29
N VAL A 90 15.54 -11.19 -64.44
CA VAL A 90 14.36 -10.30 -64.51
C VAL A 90 13.42 -10.59 -65.68
N LYS A 91 12.09 -10.58 -65.45
CA LYS A 91 10.96 -10.02 -66.28
C LYS A 91 9.73 -9.92 -65.33
N GLY A 92 8.90 -8.90 -65.20
CA GLY A 92 8.57 -7.70 -65.97
C GLY A 92 7.06 -7.47 -65.78
N LEU A 93 6.66 -6.56 -64.89
CA LEU A 93 5.29 -6.04 -64.74
C LEU A 93 5.05 -4.91 -65.76
N PRO A 94 3.84 -4.74 -66.32
CA PRO A 94 3.52 -3.52 -67.04
C PRO A 94 2.89 -2.46 -66.12
N GLY A 95 3.56 -1.32 -66.06
CA GLY A 95 2.93 0.00 -66.24
C GLY A 95 2.50 0.74 -64.98
N PHE A 96 3.29 1.72 -64.55
CA PHE A 96 2.86 3.13 -64.45
C PHE A 96 4.10 4.04 -64.42
N ASN A 97 4.22 4.91 -65.43
CA ASN A 97 5.28 5.91 -65.58
C ASN A 97 5.16 7.00 -64.52
N PHE A 98 6.26 7.36 -63.87
CA PHE A 98 6.39 8.69 -63.28
C PHE A 98 7.80 9.25 -63.53
N SER A 99 7.81 10.45 -64.09
CA SER A 99 8.99 11.22 -64.50
C SER A 99 9.85 11.61 -63.30
N SER A 100 11.15 11.30 -63.37
CA SER A 100 12.16 11.69 -62.39
C SER A 100 12.59 13.14 -62.61
N GLN A 101 11.85 14.12 -62.09
CA GLN A 101 12.40 15.50 -61.99
C GLN A 101 11.93 16.38 -60.82
N ASP A 102 10.99 15.95 -59.97
CA ASP A 102 10.43 16.82 -58.91
C ASP A 102 10.73 16.45 -57.44
N PHE A 103 11.71 15.57 -57.17
CA PHE A 103 12.10 15.19 -55.80
C PHE A 103 13.39 15.87 -55.29
N ARG A 104 13.74 17.06 -55.82
CA ARG A 104 14.90 17.86 -55.37
C ARG A 104 14.52 19.16 -54.65
N ARG A 105 13.52 19.13 -53.78
CA ARG A 105 13.35 20.16 -52.74
C ARG A 105 12.80 19.51 -51.47
N ASN A 106 13.51 19.74 -50.37
CA ASN A 106 13.24 19.25 -49.02
C ASN A 106 13.67 17.81 -48.66
N GLN A 107 14.89 17.43 -49.04
CA GLN A 107 15.69 16.62 -48.12
C GLN A 107 16.30 17.56 -47.08
N THR A 108 15.55 17.88 -46.03
CA THR A 108 16.16 18.24 -44.75
C THR A 108 16.95 17.02 -44.31
N SER A 109 18.26 17.17 -44.19
CA SER A 109 19.19 16.16 -43.70
C SER A 109 18.62 15.45 -42.46
N PRO A 110 18.91 14.15 -42.26
CA PRO A 110 18.74 13.52 -40.96
C PRO A 110 19.37 14.43 -39.91
N PRO A 111 18.79 14.59 -38.71
CA PRO A 111 19.40 15.42 -37.68
C PRO A 111 20.86 15.00 -37.58
N ALA A 112 21.76 15.95 -37.88
CA ALA A 112 23.19 15.76 -37.70
C ALA A 112 23.37 15.13 -36.32
N LEU A 113 24.31 14.19 -36.20
CA LEU A 113 24.78 13.63 -34.93
C LEU A 113 25.15 14.79 -34.00
N GLY A 114 24.14 15.36 -33.36
CA GLY A 114 24.24 16.42 -32.41
C GLY A 114 25.00 15.80 -31.27
N GLU A 115 26.22 16.31 -31.09
CA GLU A 115 27.07 16.17 -29.93
C GLU A 115 26.53 15.14 -28.94
N PHE A 116 26.95 13.88 -29.11
CA PHE A 116 26.88 12.92 -28.04
C PHE A 116 27.73 13.51 -26.91
N LYS A 117 27.10 14.30 -26.04
CA LYS A 117 27.68 14.65 -24.76
C LYS A 117 27.65 13.33 -24.01
N PRO A 118 28.81 12.68 -23.77
CA PRO A 118 28.81 11.55 -22.85
C PRO A 118 28.09 12.04 -21.59
N PRO A 119 27.27 11.20 -20.93
CA PRO A 119 26.75 11.56 -19.62
C PRO A 119 27.93 12.09 -18.83
N PRO A 120 27.83 13.26 -18.19
CA PRO A 120 28.97 13.87 -17.51
C PRO A 120 29.65 12.78 -16.70
N CYS A 121 30.88 12.44 -17.07
CA CYS A 121 31.72 11.54 -16.29
C CYS A 121 32.06 12.27 -15.00
N SER A 122 31.06 12.40 -14.12
CA SER A 122 31.21 12.77 -12.71
C SER A 122 31.41 11.53 -11.85
N TRP A 123 31.71 10.37 -12.45
CA TRP A 123 32.35 9.29 -11.72
C TRP A 123 33.82 9.67 -11.51
N VAL A 124 34.01 10.68 -10.67
CA VAL A 124 35.24 10.84 -9.90
C VAL A 124 35.17 9.71 -8.88
N PRO A 125 36.04 8.69 -8.95
CA PRO A 125 36.19 7.76 -7.84
C PRO A 125 36.47 8.60 -6.60
N ASP A 126 35.67 8.34 -5.57
CA ASP A 126 35.55 9.09 -4.33
C ASP A 126 36.88 9.66 -3.83
N LEU A 127 36.81 10.89 -3.31
CA LEU A 127 37.78 11.37 -2.33
C LEU A 127 37.97 10.23 -1.33
N LYS A 128 39.20 9.75 -1.14
CA LYS A 128 39.50 8.60 -0.29
C LYS A 128 38.71 8.73 1.01
N GLU A 129 37.67 7.93 1.18
CA GLU A 129 36.88 7.91 2.42
C GLU A 129 37.89 7.85 3.56
N THR A 130 37.83 8.83 4.45
CA THR A 130 38.78 8.94 5.54
C THR A 130 38.60 7.71 6.44
N GLU A 131 39.67 7.17 7.00
CA GLU A 131 39.58 5.98 7.87
C GLU A 131 38.59 6.19 9.02
N GLU A 132 38.46 7.43 9.50
CA GLU A 132 37.48 7.86 10.49
C GLU A 132 36.03 7.69 10.01
N GLU A 133 35.72 8.06 8.77
CA GLU A 133 34.37 7.94 8.19
C GLU A 133 33.98 6.47 8.00
N ARG A 134 34.93 5.64 7.56
CA ARG A 134 34.72 4.18 7.47
C ARG A 134 34.44 3.60 8.86
N ASN A 135 35.22 3.96 9.87
CA ASN A 135 35.02 3.47 11.22
C ASN A 135 33.66 3.92 11.80
N GLN A 136 33.26 5.16 11.55
CA GLN A 136 31.93 5.67 11.93
C GLN A 136 30.80 4.90 11.25
N LYS A 137 30.92 4.58 9.95
CA LYS A 137 29.93 3.76 9.23
C LYS A 137 29.80 2.36 9.82
N GLU A 138 30.91 1.71 10.16
CA GLU A 138 30.90 0.37 10.78
C GLU A 138 30.28 0.38 12.18
N VAL A 139 30.61 1.36 13.02
CA VAL A 139 29.97 1.54 14.34
C VAL A 139 28.46 1.75 14.18
N LYS A 140 28.05 2.67 13.28
CA LYS A 140 26.64 2.95 13.00
C LYS A 140 25.90 1.70 12.49
N LYS A 141 26.53 0.93 11.59
CA LYS A 141 25.99 -0.34 11.08
C LYS A 141 25.74 -1.34 12.20
N GLY A 142 26.72 -1.54 13.08
CA GLY A 142 26.59 -2.42 14.25
C GLY A 142 25.46 -1.99 15.19
N ASP A 143 25.35 -0.70 15.47
CA ASP A 143 24.30 -0.14 16.33
C ASP A 143 22.89 -0.35 15.74
N LEU A 144 22.73 -0.10 14.43
CA LEU A 144 21.45 -0.29 13.74
C LEU A 144 21.04 -1.76 13.70
N LEU A 145 21.99 -2.67 13.42
CA LEU A 145 21.74 -4.11 13.46
C LEU A 145 21.32 -4.57 14.85
N GLN A 146 21.98 -4.08 15.90
CA GLN A 146 21.62 -4.39 17.28
C GLN A 146 20.23 -3.85 17.65
N LYS A 147 19.87 -2.63 17.21
CA LYS A 147 18.52 -2.08 17.39
C LYS A 147 17.47 -2.92 16.69
N LEU A 148 17.72 -3.36 15.46
CA LEU A 148 16.78 -4.19 14.72
C LEU A 148 16.64 -5.59 15.36
N ALA A 149 17.75 -6.22 15.77
CA ALA A 149 17.79 -7.55 16.36
C ALA A 149 17.13 -7.62 17.76
N ARG A 150 17.33 -6.60 18.60
CA ARG A 150 16.67 -6.55 19.93
C ARG A 150 15.16 -6.34 19.83
N GLY A 151 14.65 -5.90 18.67
CA GLY A 151 13.25 -5.59 18.44
C GLY A 151 12.64 -4.32 19.03
N PRO A 152 13.34 -3.39 19.74
CA PRO A 152 12.71 -2.17 20.22
C PRO A 152 12.38 -1.21 19.07
N GLY A 153 11.32 -0.43 19.26
CA GLY A 153 10.92 0.65 18.35
C GLY A 153 9.62 0.39 17.62
N SER A 154 9.04 1.47 17.11
CA SER A 154 7.85 1.43 16.26
C SER A 154 8.16 0.75 14.92
N TRP A 155 7.15 0.20 14.24
CA TRP A 155 7.38 -0.43 12.94
C TRP A 155 7.92 0.56 11.90
N GLN A 156 7.59 1.85 12.05
CA GLN A 156 8.11 2.95 11.25
C GLN A 156 9.62 3.17 11.47
N GLU A 157 10.08 3.10 12.73
CA GLU A 157 11.52 3.17 13.05
C GLU A 157 12.29 1.97 12.51
N LYS A 158 11.74 0.77 12.66
CA LYS A 158 12.35 -0.46 12.11
C LYS A 158 12.56 -0.36 10.61
N ALA A 159 11.59 0.17 9.87
CA ALA A 159 11.73 0.41 8.43
C ALA A 159 12.85 1.40 8.09
N LYS A 160 13.04 2.46 8.89
CA LYS A 160 14.14 3.41 8.74
C LYS A 160 15.50 2.73 8.98
N TYR A 161 15.61 1.91 10.02
CA TYR A 161 16.83 1.13 10.28
C TYR A 161 17.17 0.20 9.12
N ILE A 162 16.19 -0.54 8.59
CA ILE A 162 16.39 -1.43 7.43
C ILE A 162 16.91 -0.66 6.23
N LYS A 163 16.31 0.50 5.91
CA LYS A 163 16.74 1.35 4.80
C LYS A 163 18.17 1.86 5.00
N GLU A 164 18.52 2.31 6.20
CA GLU A 164 19.86 2.79 6.52
C GLU A 164 20.91 1.66 6.47
N ILE A 165 20.58 0.47 6.98
CA ILE A 165 21.47 -0.70 6.95
C ILE A 165 21.76 -1.12 5.50
N GLN A 166 20.74 -1.13 4.63
CA GLN A 166 20.90 -1.41 3.20
C GLN A 166 21.75 -0.36 2.49
N GLN A 167 21.64 0.92 2.87
CA GLN A 167 22.50 1.99 2.34
C GLN A 167 23.96 1.87 2.79
N LEU A 168 24.22 1.22 3.93
CA LEU A 168 25.57 0.90 4.42
C LEU A 168 26.16 -0.36 3.76
N GLY A 169 25.49 -0.91 2.74
CA GLY A 169 26.01 -2.01 1.92
C GLY A 169 25.68 -3.41 2.43
N VAL A 170 24.84 -3.55 3.46
CA VAL A 170 24.36 -4.86 3.92
C VAL A 170 23.26 -5.36 3.01
N THR A 171 23.38 -6.60 2.52
CA THR A 171 22.35 -7.19 1.67
C THR A 171 21.13 -7.62 2.49
N SER A 172 19.96 -7.72 1.86
CA SER A 172 18.73 -8.16 2.55
C SER A 172 18.85 -9.59 3.10
N GLU A 173 19.63 -10.44 2.46
CA GLU A 173 19.94 -11.81 2.88
C GLU A 173 20.83 -11.81 4.13
N GLU A 174 21.93 -11.05 4.12
CA GLU A 174 22.78 -10.86 5.30
C GLU A 174 21.99 -10.28 6.48
N LEU A 175 21.09 -9.33 6.21
CA LEU A 175 20.23 -8.76 7.23
C LEU A 175 19.29 -9.80 7.85
N TYR A 176 18.78 -10.72 7.04
CA TYR A 176 17.96 -11.84 7.53
C TYR A 176 18.78 -12.79 8.40
N GLU A 177 20.00 -13.15 8.01
CA GLU A 177 20.86 -14.03 8.83
C GLU A 177 21.18 -13.41 10.21
N LEU A 178 21.36 -12.09 10.27
CA LEU A 178 21.72 -11.39 11.50
C LEU A 178 20.52 -11.06 12.41
N THR A 179 19.33 -10.84 11.84
CA THR A 179 18.17 -10.30 12.58
C THR A 179 16.93 -11.18 12.51
N PHE A 180 16.95 -12.23 11.70
CA PHE A 180 15.83 -13.13 11.38
C PHE A 180 14.57 -12.43 10.83
N VAL A 181 14.71 -11.19 10.35
CA VAL A 181 13.63 -10.47 9.68
C VAL A 181 13.61 -10.88 8.21
N SER A 182 12.56 -11.59 7.78
CA SER A 182 12.47 -12.10 6.40
C SER A 182 12.56 -11.00 5.36
N VAL A 183 13.19 -11.29 4.20
CA VAL A 183 13.35 -10.32 3.10
C VAL A 183 12.01 -9.72 2.66
N THR A 184 10.95 -10.54 2.60
CA THR A 184 9.59 -10.07 2.30
C THR A 184 9.10 -9.06 3.33
N LYS A 185 9.30 -9.32 4.64
CA LYS A 185 8.92 -8.40 5.71
C LYS A 185 9.76 -7.12 5.67
N GLN A 186 11.05 -7.22 5.37
CA GLN A 186 11.93 -6.05 5.21
C GLN A 186 11.39 -5.10 4.12
N MET A 187 11.10 -5.64 2.93
CA MET A 187 10.56 -4.86 1.83
C MET A 187 9.17 -4.29 2.14
N ALA A 188 8.31 -5.09 2.79
CA ALA A 188 6.97 -4.66 3.19
C ALA A 188 7.03 -3.47 4.15
N LEU A 189 7.89 -3.52 5.18
CA LEU A 189 8.08 -2.43 6.14
C LEU A 189 8.53 -1.13 5.45
N VAL A 190 9.57 -1.21 4.62
CA VAL A 190 10.14 -0.03 3.94
C VAL A 190 9.12 0.66 3.04
N VAL A 191 8.36 -0.12 2.26
CA VAL A 191 7.35 0.42 1.36
C VAL A 191 6.09 0.87 2.12
N ALA A 192 5.68 0.14 3.16
CA ALA A 192 4.52 0.50 3.97
C ALA A 192 4.70 1.86 4.65
N VAL A 193 5.91 2.18 5.13
CA VAL A 193 6.19 3.52 5.70
C VAL A 193 5.98 4.62 4.67
N GLN A 194 6.45 4.43 3.43
CA GLN A 194 6.24 5.40 2.37
C GLN A 194 4.75 5.58 2.05
N VAL A 195 3.99 4.48 2.02
CA VAL A 195 2.54 4.53 1.81
C VAL A 195 1.86 5.27 2.96
N TYR A 196 2.24 4.96 4.21
CA TYR A 196 1.72 5.62 5.41
C TYR A 196 1.98 7.12 5.41
N GLU A 197 3.22 7.54 5.11
CA GLU A 197 3.59 8.95 4.99
C GLU A 197 2.73 9.66 3.93
N THR A 198 2.52 9.06 2.75
CA THR A 198 1.64 9.66 1.72
C THR A 198 0.16 9.73 2.12
N ILE A 199 -0.31 8.82 2.98
CA ILE A 199 -1.68 8.85 3.52
C ILE A 199 -1.80 9.98 4.55
N ALA A 200 -0.81 10.12 5.43
CA ALA A 200 -0.74 11.20 6.42
C ALA A 200 -0.67 12.58 5.75
N GLU A 201 0.11 12.73 4.67
CA GLU A 201 0.19 13.95 3.86
C GLU A 201 -1.11 14.28 3.11
N SER A 202 -2.01 13.31 2.92
CA SER A 202 -3.27 13.48 2.19
C SER A 202 -4.45 13.86 3.11
N ASP A 203 -4.19 14.26 4.36
CA ASP A 203 -5.19 14.61 5.38
C ASP A 203 -6.19 13.48 5.67
N ALA A 204 -5.70 12.25 5.82
CA ALA A 204 -6.52 11.12 6.29
C ALA A 204 -6.96 11.31 7.75
N SER A 205 -8.07 10.68 8.14
CA SER A 205 -8.54 10.74 9.54
C SER A 205 -7.51 10.13 10.52
N SER A 206 -7.35 10.74 11.70
CA SER A 206 -6.45 10.24 12.75
C SER A 206 -6.78 8.80 13.14
N GLU A 207 -8.07 8.47 13.21
CA GLU A 207 -8.55 7.11 13.49
C GLU A 207 -8.05 6.08 12.46
N THR A 208 -7.98 6.46 11.18
CA THR A 208 -7.44 5.58 10.13
C THR A 208 -5.93 5.40 10.28
N LEU A 209 -5.19 6.45 10.63
CA LEU A 209 -3.73 6.38 10.82
C LEU A 209 -3.35 5.55 12.06
N GLU A 210 -4.12 5.66 13.15
CA GLU A 210 -3.93 4.89 14.38
C GLU A 210 -4.32 3.42 14.23
N TRP A 211 -5.12 3.07 13.22
CA TRP A 211 -5.47 1.68 12.95
C TRP A 211 -4.30 0.85 12.36
N PHE A 212 -3.33 1.51 11.74
CA PHE A 212 -2.21 0.85 11.08
C PHE A 212 -1.03 0.56 12.03
N ASP A 213 -0.98 -0.68 12.50
CA ASP A 213 0.09 -1.24 13.34
C ASP A 213 1.04 -2.16 12.55
N GLU A 214 2.06 -2.71 13.23
CA GLU A 214 3.04 -3.64 12.63
C GLU A 214 2.37 -4.86 11.95
N GLU A 215 1.27 -5.36 12.50
CA GLU A 215 0.51 -6.49 11.94
C GLU A 215 -0.19 -6.14 10.60
N THR A 216 -0.45 -4.86 10.37
CA THR A 216 -1.16 -4.37 9.17
C THR A 216 -0.22 -3.86 8.08
N VAL A 217 1.10 -4.04 8.24
CA VAL A 217 2.11 -3.60 7.27
C VAL A 217 1.88 -4.21 5.89
N GLU A 218 1.43 -5.47 5.82
CA GLU A 218 1.11 -6.14 4.56
C GLU A 218 -0.07 -5.50 3.82
N ILE A 219 -1.03 -4.95 4.57
CA ILE A 219 -2.18 -4.23 4.02
C ILE A 219 -1.70 -2.93 3.36
N LEU A 220 -0.87 -2.14 4.04
CA LEU A 220 -0.27 -0.93 3.47
C LEU A 220 0.60 -1.26 2.24
N TYR A 221 1.34 -2.37 2.29
CA TYR A 221 2.14 -2.85 1.17
C TYR A 221 1.29 -3.19 -0.06
N ALA A 222 0.07 -3.72 0.13
CA ALA A 222 -0.87 -4.00 -0.96
C ALA A 222 -1.34 -2.72 -1.68
N LEU A 223 -1.43 -1.59 -0.97
CA LEU A 223 -1.87 -0.30 -1.51
C LEU A 223 -0.79 0.49 -2.28
N ARG A 224 0.45 0.00 -2.34
CA ARG A 224 1.60 0.73 -2.92
C ARG A 224 1.42 1.19 -4.37
N THR A 225 0.60 0.48 -5.16
CA THR A 225 0.39 0.76 -6.59
C THR A 225 -0.58 1.93 -6.83
N LEU A 226 -1.26 2.39 -5.80
CA LEU A 226 -2.24 3.47 -5.85
C LEU A 226 -1.56 4.85 -5.78
N SER A 227 -2.22 5.88 -6.32
CA SER A 227 -1.80 7.28 -6.17
C SER A 227 -2.10 7.81 -4.76
N ALA A 228 -1.50 8.93 -4.33
CA ALA A 228 -1.70 9.48 -2.98
C ALA A 228 -3.19 9.67 -2.61
N ARG A 229 -3.97 10.28 -3.51
CA ARG A 229 -5.42 10.45 -3.32
C ARG A 229 -6.17 9.12 -3.16
N GLN A 230 -5.80 8.12 -3.96
CA GLN A 230 -6.41 6.79 -3.89
C GLN A 230 -6.01 6.02 -2.64
N ARG A 231 -4.75 6.18 -2.18
CA ARG A 231 -4.26 5.56 -0.94
C ARG A 231 -5.07 6.03 0.25
N LYS A 232 -5.39 7.32 0.34
CA LYS A 232 -6.30 7.87 1.36
C LYS A 232 -7.65 7.16 1.36
N THR A 233 -8.37 7.22 0.24
CA THR A 233 -9.73 6.65 0.15
C THR A 233 -9.74 5.14 0.36
N ALA A 234 -8.71 4.43 -0.12
CA ALA A 234 -8.58 3.00 0.08
C ALA A 234 -8.25 2.64 1.53
N ALA A 235 -7.36 3.40 2.19
CA ALA A 235 -6.99 3.18 3.58
C ALA A 235 -8.18 3.40 4.53
N GLU A 236 -8.97 4.45 4.32
CA GLU A 236 -10.20 4.71 5.08
C GLU A 236 -11.21 3.57 4.90
N PHE A 237 -11.39 3.09 3.66
CA PHE A 237 -12.28 1.97 3.37
C PHE A 237 -11.81 0.66 4.02
N VAL A 238 -10.50 0.38 3.98
CA VAL A 238 -9.88 -0.80 4.58
C VAL A 238 -10.03 -0.79 6.11
N ALA A 239 -9.75 0.35 6.75
CA ALA A 239 -9.88 0.48 8.20
C ALA A 239 -11.36 0.32 8.64
N LYS A 240 -12.29 0.95 7.90
CA LYS A 240 -13.74 0.87 8.17
C LYS A 240 -14.30 -0.54 8.03
N ASN A 241 -13.86 -1.30 7.02
CA ASN A 241 -14.37 -2.65 6.75
C ASN A 241 -13.48 -3.76 7.32
N THR A 242 -12.37 -3.41 7.99
CA THR A 242 -11.40 -4.34 8.57
C THR A 242 -10.91 -5.40 7.57
N LEU A 243 -10.48 -4.97 6.39
CA LEU A 243 -10.05 -5.87 5.32
C LEU A 243 -8.70 -6.53 5.61
N ASN A 244 -8.54 -7.77 5.13
CA ASN A 244 -7.26 -8.50 5.18
C ASN A 244 -6.30 -8.04 4.07
N SER A 245 -5.04 -8.50 4.10
CA SER A 245 -4.00 -8.14 3.11
C SER A 245 -4.39 -8.55 1.68
N GLU A 246 -4.97 -9.73 1.50
CA GLU A 246 -5.46 -10.22 0.21
C GLU A 246 -6.63 -9.38 -0.32
N GLU A 247 -7.59 -9.04 0.53
CA GLU A 247 -8.74 -8.20 0.19
C GLU A 247 -8.30 -6.76 -0.14
N ALA A 248 -7.30 -6.24 0.58
CA ALA A 248 -6.70 -4.94 0.28
C ALA A 248 -5.96 -4.95 -1.07
N GLN A 249 -5.31 -6.06 -1.42
CA GLN A 249 -4.70 -6.23 -2.75
C GLN A 249 -5.77 -6.30 -3.85
N GLU A 250 -6.87 -7.00 -3.61
CA GLU A 250 -8.01 -7.07 -4.51
C GLU A 250 -8.65 -5.68 -4.70
N LEU A 251 -8.81 -4.92 -3.63
CA LEU A 251 -9.26 -3.52 -3.67
C LEU A 251 -8.33 -2.64 -4.51
N ALA A 252 -7.02 -2.72 -4.28
CA ALA A 252 -6.05 -1.94 -5.06
C ALA A 252 -6.11 -2.28 -6.55
N ARG A 253 -6.28 -3.56 -6.89
CA ARG A 253 -6.52 -4.01 -8.28
C ARG A 253 -7.83 -3.46 -8.83
N ALA A 254 -8.92 -3.52 -8.06
CA ALA A 254 -10.23 -3.04 -8.47
C ALA A 254 -10.21 -1.54 -8.78
N ILE A 255 -9.57 -0.72 -7.93
CA ILE A 255 -9.40 0.72 -8.16
C ILE A 255 -8.65 0.98 -9.47
N LYS A 256 -7.55 0.25 -9.73
CA LYS A 256 -6.77 0.42 -10.97
C LYS A 256 -7.48 -0.14 -12.21
N ASP A 257 -8.23 -1.23 -12.10
CA ASP A 257 -9.02 -1.75 -13.23
C ASP A 257 -10.17 -0.80 -13.56
N HIS A 258 -10.85 -0.28 -12.53
CA HIS A 258 -11.84 0.78 -12.68
C HIS A 258 -11.22 1.92 -13.49
N GLU A 259 -10.10 2.51 -13.06
CA GLU A 259 -9.37 3.59 -13.77
C GLU A 259 -9.04 3.32 -15.24
N ARG A 260 -8.89 2.06 -15.66
CA ARG A 260 -8.58 1.72 -17.06
C ARG A 260 -9.82 1.62 -17.95
N ARG A 261 -11.02 1.53 -17.38
CA ARG A 261 -12.26 1.20 -18.12
C ARG A 261 -13.34 2.30 -18.06
N PRO A 262 -13.08 3.54 -18.47
CA PRO A 262 -14.03 4.65 -18.29
C PRO A 262 -15.39 4.44 -18.96
N ARG A 263 -15.45 3.67 -20.05
CA ARG A 263 -16.69 3.41 -20.81
C ARG A 263 -17.67 2.47 -20.10
N ASP A 264 -17.14 1.59 -19.25
CA ASP A 264 -17.92 0.50 -18.63
C ASP A 264 -18.43 0.86 -17.22
N ARG A 265 -18.03 2.02 -16.67
CA ARG A 265 -18.29 2.44 -15.27
C ARG A 265 -19.69 3.00 -15.03
N GLU A 266 -20.61 2.88 -15.98
CA GLU A 266 -21.92 3.50 -15.84
C GLU A 266 -22.62 3.04 -14.55
N GLY A 267 -22.92 3.99 -13.66
CA GLY A 267 -23.52 3.74 -12.35
C GLY A 267 -22.54 3.47 -11.20
N PHE A 268 -21.24 3.39 -11.47
CA PHE A 268 -20.19 3.20 -10.46
C PHE A 268 -19.34 4.47 -10.33
N THR A 269 -19.09 4.89 -9.08
CA THR A 269 -18.27 6.07 -8.80
C THR A 269 -16.80 5.71 -8.56
N THR A 270 -15.96 6.72 -8.36
CA THR A 270 -14.54 6.54 -8.00
C THR A 270 -14.32 6.20 -6.51
N ALA A 271 -15.39 5.99 -5.74
CA ALA A 271 -15.29 5.55 -4.36
C ALA A 271 -14.65 4.15 -4.28
N ALA A 272 -13.93 3.86 -3.20
CA ALA A 272 -13.18 2.61 -3.06
C ALA A 272 -14.11 1.39 -3.07
N GLY A 273 -15.22 1.44 -2.32
CA GLY A 273 -16.23 0.38 -2.31
C GLY A 273 -16.92 0.18 -3.66
N ASP A 274 -17.23 1.26 -4.37
CA ASP A 274 -17.83 1.19 -5.71
C ASP A 274 -16.87 0.61 -6.76
N CYS A 275 -15.57 0.89 -6.66
CA CYS A 275 -14.57 0.27 -7.52
C CYS A 275 -14.51 -1.24 -7.32
N LEU A 276 -14.56 -1.70 -6.07
CA LEU A 276 -14.62 -3.12 -5.73
C LEU A 276 -15.93 -3.76 -6.19
N ALA A 277 -17.06 -3.05 -5.99
CA ALA A 277 -18.36 -3.47 -6.48
C ALA A 277 -18.38 -3.59 -8.01
N PHE A 278 -17.79 -2.66 -8.74
CA PHE A 278 -17.68 -2.73 -10.20
C PHE A 278 -16.95 -4.00 -10.67
N MET A 279 -15.89 -4.39 -9.97
CA MET A 279 -15.17 -5.63 -10.27
C MET A 279 -16.06 -6.86 -10.03
N CYS A 280 -16.82 -6.90 -8.93
CA CYS A 280 -17.79 -7.98 -8.67
C CYS A 280 -18.92 -8.00 -9.72
N TYR A 281 -19.41 -6.83 -10.13
CA TYR A 281 -20.44 -6.70 -11.17
C TYR A 281 -19.98 -7.33 -12.48
N ARG A 282 -18.75 -7.02 -12.91
CA ARG A 282 -18.18 -7.61 -14.13
C ARG A 282 -18.06 -9.12 -14.03
N ALA A 283 -17.58 -9.63 -12.89
CA ALA A 283 -17.48 -11.06 -12.64
C ALA A 283 -18.85 -11.75 -12.71
N ALA A 284 -19.90 -11.12 -12.16
CA ALA A 284 -21.26 -11.62 -12.24
C ALA A 284 -21.77 -11.68 -13.69
N VAL A 285 -21.54 -10.63 -14.49
CA VAL A 285 -21.95 -10.59 -15.90
C VAL A 285 -21.19 -11.62 -16.75
N GLU A 286 -19.90 -11.84 -16.48
CA GLU A 286 -19.05 -12.80 -17.19
C GLU A 286 -19.31 -14.26 -16.75
N SER A 287 -19.89 -14.48 -15.57
CA SER A 287 -20.18 -15.82 -15.05
C SER A 287 -21.39 -16.46 -15.74
N ASN A 288 -21.21 -17.70 -16.22
CA ASN A 288 -22.30 -18.51 -16.78
C ASN A 288 -23.08 -19.26 -15.69
N ASP A 289 -22.39 -19.63 -14.60
CA ASP A 289 -22.97 -20.30 -13.44
C ASP A 289 -23.84 -19.35 -12.62
N SER A 290 -25.08 -19.77 -12.35
CA SER A 290 -26.05 -19.01 -11.59
C SER A 290 -25.65 -18.82 -10.12
N GLU A 291 -24.99 -19.82 -9.52
CA GLU A 291 -24.58 -19.75 -8.12
C GLU A 291 -23.44 -18.74 -7.95
N LEU A 292 -22.40 -18.85 -8.78
CA LEU A 292 -21.30 -17.88 -8.80
C LEU A 292 -21.77 -16.46 -9.11
N ARG A 293 -22.71 -16.31 -10.06
CA ARG A 293 -23.33 -15.01 -10.36
C ARG A 293 -23.97 -14.41 -9.12
N SER A 294 -24.78 -15.20 -8.41
CA SER A 294 -25.46 -14.74 -7.19
C SER A 294 -24.48 -14.35 -6.08
N ALA A 295 -23.39 -15.09 -5.92
CA ALA A 295 -22.34 -14.80 -4.94
C ALA A 295 -21.62 -13.48 -5.23
N PHE A 296 -21.29 -13.22 -6.49
CA PHE A 296 -20.71 -11.95 -6.91
C PHE A 296 -21.67 -10.77 -6.74
N VAL A 297 -22.97 -10.97 -7.02
CA VAL A 297 -24.00 -9.95 -6.80
C VAL A 297 -24.11 -9.61 -5.31
N GLU A 298 -24.18 -10.61 -4.42
CA GLU A 298 -24.26 -10.39 -2.97
C GLU A 298 -23.01 -9.67 -2.46
N ARG A 299 -21.82 -10.12 -2.88
CA ARG A 299 -20.54 -9.50 -2.52
C ARG A 299 -20.49 -8.04 -2.97
N GLY A 300 -20.89 -7.77 -4.21
CA GLY A 300 -20.95 -6.43 -4.78
C GLY A 300 -21.89 -5.50 -4.02
N LEU A 301 -23.08 -5.99 -3.65
CA LEU A 301 -24.05 -5.23 -2.84
C LEU A 301 -23.57 -4.92 -1.42
N ARG A 302 -22.73 -5.79 -0.84
CA ARG A 302 -22.13 -5.59 0.49
C ARG A 302 -21.12 -4.44 0.49
N VAL A 303 -20.35 -4.30 -0.58
CA VAL A 303 -19.24 -3.33 -0.66
C VAL A 303 -19.61 -2.02 -1.39
N ALA A 304 -20.71 -2.01 -2.15
CA ALA A 304 -21.18 -0.82 -2.86
C ALA A 304 -21.54 0.32 -1.89
N GLU A 305 -20.98 1.50 -2.14
CA GLU A 305 -21.21 2.70 -1.34
C GLU A 305 -22.38 3.52 -1.88
N THR A 306 -22.59 3.54 -3.19
CA THR A 306 -23.64 4.34 -3.83
C THR A 306 -24.88 3.55 -4.20
N ASP A 307 -26.03 4.24 -4.16
CA ASP A 307 -27.30 3.67 -4.62
C ASP A 307 -27.29 3.37 -6.12
N SER A 308 -26.58 4.16 -6.92
CA SER A 308 -26.42 3.91 -8.35
C SER A 308 -25.70 2.58 -8.63
N ALA A 309 -24.67 2.26 -7.85
CA ALA A 309 -23.97 0.98 -7.96
C ALA A 309 -24.91 -0.17 -7.57
N ARG A 310 -25.68 -0.02 -6.49
CA ARG A 310 -26.66 -1.02 -6.04
C ARG A 310 -27.76 -1.28 -7.08
N GLN A 311 -28.23 -0.25 -7.79
CA GLN A 311 -29.20 -0.40 -8.87
C GLN A 311 -28.66 -1.20 -10.06
N ARG A 312 -27.36 -1.10 -10.38
CA ARG A 312 -26.75 -1.90 -11.46
C ARG A 312 -26.84 -3.39 -11.17
N PHE A 313 -26.65 -3.80 -9.91
CA PHE A 313 -26.78 -5.21 -9.51
C PHE A 313 -28.19 -5.76 -9.62
N GLN A 314 -29.23 -4.93 -9.48
CA GLN A 314 -30.62 -5.37 -9.67
C GLN A 314 -30.91 -5.83 -11.10
N LYS A 315 -30.15 -5.35 -12.08
CA LYS A 315 -30.29 -5.74 -13.50
C LYS A 315 -29.60 -7.05 -13.86
N VAL A 316 -28.67 -7.51 -13.02
CA VAL A 316 -27.84 -8.71 -13.25
C VAL A 316 -28.30 -9.88 -12.39
N ARG A 317 -29.11 -9.61 -11.36
CA ARG A 317 -29.76 -10.62 -10.54
C ARG A 317 -30.80 -11.40 -11.34
#